data_AF-A0A7V5PYX0-F1
#
_entry.id   AF-A0A7V5PYX0-F1
#
_cell.length_a   1.000
_cell.length_b   1.000
_cell.length_c   1.000
_cell.angle_alpha   90.00
_cell.angle_beta   90.00
_cell.angle_gamma   90.00
#
_symmetry.space_group_name_H-M   'P 1'
#
loop_
_entity.id
_entity.type
_entity.pdbx_description
1 polymer ?
#
loop_
_entity_poly.entity_id
_entity_poly.type
_entity_poly.pdbx_seq_one_letter_code
_entity_poly.pdbx_strand_id
1 'polypeptide(L)'
;MATASIHRPLPPELVDAQHEIEGYARDYGLDFFTTIFEVVDADQLNAIAAYGGFPVRYPHWRFGMEYERLSKGYAYGLQKIYELVINNDPCYAYLLDNNSFTDHKLVMAHVYGHCDFFKCNAWFAETPRNMIDEMANHGNRIRRYMDRFGVEEVENFIDCCLSIEDLIDIYSPFIRRPELDSARRFGDPPEPPDEPTPRFQAKSHMDPYINPPEWIARQAEKRQQEQQRADERFPREPIRDVMWFLLQHAPLKSWQLDILSMLREEAYYFSPQGQTKIMNEGWASYWHSTIMTRH
;
A
#
# COMPACT_ATOMS: atom_id res chain seq x y z
N MET A 1 -14.74 25.11 6.18
CA MET A 1 -13.83 25.67 7.19
C MET A 1 -12.48 25.88 6.52
N ALA A 2 -11.88 27.05 6.74
CA ALA A 2 -10.79 27.60 5.94
C ALA A 2 -9.56 26.67 5.84
N THR A 3 -9.14 26.37 4.60
CA THR A 3 -7.80 25.87 4.28
C THR A 3 -6.79 27.03 4.37
N ALA A 4 -6.50 27.46 5.59
CA ALA A 4 -5.28 28.20 5.86
C ALA A 4 -4.14 27.18 5.87
N SER A 5 -3.04 27.46 5.16
CA SER A 5 -1.78 26.74 5.32
C SER A 5 -1.40 26.74 6.80
N ILE A 6 -1.54 25.59 7.46
CA ILE A 6 -1.31 25.37 8.90
C ILE A 6 0.21 25.25 9.21
N HIS A 7 1.04 25.30 8.17
CA HIS A 7 2.47 25.05 8.25
C HIS A 7 3.19 26.16 9.01
N ARG A 8 3.63 25.87 10.25
CA ARG A 8 4.62 26.69 10.95
C ARG A 8 5.99 26.30 10.42
N PRO A 9 6.75 27.23 9.79
CA PRO A 9 8.11 26.95 9.41
C PRO A 9 8.95 26.66 10.66
N LEU A 10 9.97 25.81 10.51
CA LEU A 10 10.90 25.50 11.58
C LEU A 10 11.49 26.80 12.16
N PRO A 11 11.50 26.95 13.49
CA PRO A 11 12.28 27.99 14.16
C PRO A 11 13.75 27.92 13.69
N PRO A 12 14.46 29.06 13.60
CA PRO A 12 15.85 29.09 13.13
C PRO A 12 16.77 28.10 13.86
N GLU A 13 16.60 27.96 15.17
CA GLU A 13 17.38 27.01 16.00
C GLU A 13 17.16 25.55 15.57
N LEU A 14 15.94 25.18 15.14
CA LEU A 14 15.64 23.84 14.65
C LEU A 14 16.14 23.64 13.21
N VAL A 15 16.20 24.70 12.40
CA VAL A 15 16.82 24.64 11.07
C VAL A 15 18.33 24.37 11.19
N ASP A 16 19.00 25.05 12.11
CA ASP A 16 20.42 24.83 12.37
C ASP A 16 20.68 23.39 12.87
N ALA A 17 19.84 22.91 13.80
CA ALA A 17 19.89 21.53 14.27
C ALA A 17 19.62 20.51 13.16
N GLN A 18 18.66 20.80 12.27
CA GLN A 18 18.36 19.95 11.11
C GLN A 18 19.59 19.82 10.22
N HIS A 19 20.23 20.93 9.86
CA HIS A 19 21.43 20.91 8.99
C HIS A 19 22.59 20.17 9.65
N GLU A 20 22.79 20.33 10.95
CA GLU A 20 23.83 19.65 11.71
C GLU A 20 23.62 18.12 11.68
N ILE A 21 22.41 17.67 12.04
CA ILE A 21 22.07 16.24 12.06
C ILE A 21 22.07 15.65 10.65
N GLU A 22 21.60 16.40 9.64
CA GLU A 22 21.68 15.99 8.24
C GLU A 22 23.13 15.76 7.81
N GLY A 23 24.03 16.67 8.17
CA GLY A 23 25.46 16.56 7.92
C GLY A 23 26.03 15.25 8.48
N TYR A 24 25.79 14.99 9.77
CA TYR A 24 26.24 13.74 10.40
C TYR A 24 25.64 12.49 9.72
N ALA A 25 24.34 12.51 9.40
CA ALA A 25 23.68 11.41 8.72
C ALA A 25 24.33 11.10 7.36
N ARG A 26 24.65 12.12 6.57
CA ARG A 26 25.35 11.98 5.28
C ARG A 26 26.80 11.53 5.45
N ASP A 27 27.51 12.02 6.47
CA ASP A 27 28.88 11.61 6.77
C ASP A 27 28.97 10.11 7.14
N TYR A 28 27.93 9.57 7.78
CA TYR A 28 27.79 8.13 8.04
C TYR A 28 27.40 7.31 6.81
N GLY A 29 27.06 7.96 5.69
CA GLY A 29 26.71 7.32 4.43
C GLY A 29 25.24 6.97 4.27
N LEU A 30 24.34 7.58 5.05
CA LEU A 30 22.90 7.40 4.88
C LEU A 30 22.41 8.04 3.57
N ASP A 31 21.58 7.31 2.83
CA ASP A 31 20.96 7.77 1.60
C ASP A 31 19.44 7.92 1.79
N PHE A 32 18.98 9.17 1.91
CA PHE A 32 17.58 9.52 2.17
C PHE A 32 17.05 10.51 1.13
N PHE A 33 15.72 10.67 1.05
CA PHE A 33 15.06 11.70 0.24
C PHE A 33 15.24 13.07 0.88
N THR A 34 14.87 14.14 0.18
CA THR A 34 14.80 15.46 0.81
C THR A 34 13.77 15.42 1.95
N THR A 35 14.22 15.65 3.19
CA THR A 35 13.35 15.61 4.37
C THR A 35 12.86 17.00 4.73
N ILE A 36 11.55 17.16 4.81
CA ILE A 36 10.88 18.39 5.23
C ILE A 36 10.30 18.14 6.62
N PHE A 37 10.79 18.89 7.61
CA PHE A 37 10.24 18.87 8.96
C PHE A 37 9.23 20.00 9.15
N GLU A 38 8.11 19.67 9.78
CA GLU A 38 7.07 20.62 10.14
C GLU A 38 6.76 20.53 11.63
N VAL A 39 6.63 21.68 12.30
CA VAL A 39 6.27 21.73 13.72
C VAL A 39 4.76 21.85 13.85
N VAL A 40 4.16 20.92 14.60
CA VAL A 40 2.71 20.82 14.83
C VAL A 40 2.39 20.70 16.31
N ASP A 41 1.21 21.15 16.72
CA ASP A 41 0.71 20.92 18.07
C ASP A 41 0.18 19.49 18.24
N ALA A 42 -0.14 19.10 19.48
CA ALA A 42 -0.60 17.73 19.78
C ALA A 42 -1.93 17.38 19.10
N ASP A 43 -2.85 18.34 18.97
CA ASP A 43 -4.15 18.10 18.34
C ASP A 43 -4.00 17.90 16.83
N GLN A 44 -3.17 18.72 16.19
CA GLN A 44 -2.78 18.59 14.79
C GLN A 44 -2.07 17.28 14.53
N LEU A 45 -1.11 16.89 15.37
CA LEU A 45 -0.39 15.63 15.22
C LEU A 45 -1.34 14.44 15.33
N ASN A 46 -2.26 14.46 16.29
CA ASN A 46 -3.29 13.42 16.44
C ASN A 46 -4.23 13.37 15.21
N ALA A 47 -4.60 14.52 14.64
CA ALA A 47 -5.43 14.59 13.44
C ALA A 47 -4.71 14.02 12.21
N ILE A 48 -3.44 14.37 12.01
CA ILE A 48 -2.63 13.87 10.89
C ILE A 48 -2.36 12.37 11.07
N ALA A 49 -2.05 11.92 12.29
CA ALA A 49 -1.86 10.51 12.61
C ALA A 49 -3.13 9.68 12.39
N ALA A 50 -4.30 10.23 12.73
CA ALA A 50 -5.58 9.58 12.45
C ALA A 50 -5.81 9.33 10.95
N TYR A 51 -5.29 10.22 10.09
CA TYR A 51 -5.28 10.07 8.64
C TYR A 51 -4.10 9.23 8.10
N GLY A 52 -3.35 8.55 8.98
CA GLY A 52 -2.22 7.70 8.60
C GLY A 52 -1.00 8.50 8.13
N GLY A 53 -0.85 9.75 8.59
CA GLY A 53 0.22 10.64 8.19
C GLY A 53 -0.18 11.66 7.13
N PHE A 54 -1.29 11.46 6.42
CA PHE A 54 -1.64 12.30 5.27
C PHE A 54 -2.51 13.51 5.65
N PRO A 55 -2.24 14.71 5.10
CA PRO A 55 -3.06 15.89 5.37
C PRO A 55 -4.51 15.77 4.87
N VAL A 56 -4.71 15.05 3.76
CA VAL A 56 -6.01 14.88 3.12
C VAL A 56 -6.23 13.42 2.78
N ARG A 57 -7.37 12.89 3.23
CA ARG A 57 -7.88 11.55 2.90
C ARG A 57 -9.32 11.65 2.41
N TYR A 58 -9.88 10.50 2.03
CA TYR A 58 -11.31 10.41 1.77
C TYR A 58 -12.11 10.63 3.06
N PRO A 59 -13.32 11.22 2.96
CA PRO A 59 -14.19 11.38 4.12
C PRO A 59 -14.67 10.01 4.61
N HIS A 60 -14.44 9.69 5.87
CA HIS A 60 -14.89 8.45 6.50
C HIS A 60 -14.90 8.57 8.03
N TRP A 61 -15.93 8.02 8.68
CA TRP A 61 -16.08 8.07 10.13
C TRP A 61 -14.93 7.41 10.92
N ARG A 62 -14.28 6.37 10.35
CA ARG A 62 -13.12 5.67 10.94
C ARG A 62 -12.04 6.63 11.42
N PHE A 63 -11.74 7.67 10.64
CA PHE A 63 -10.69 8.63 10.98
C PHE A 63 -11.07 9.48 12.21
N GLY A 64 -12.35 9.81 12.37
CA GLY A 64 -12.85 10.49 13.57
C GLY A 64 -12.76 9.59 14.81
N MET A 65 -13.09 8.30 14.66
CA MET A 65 -12.92 7.32 15.75
C MET A 65 -11.44 7.17 16.14
N GLU A 66 -10.54 7.11 15.16
CA GLU A 66 -9.10 7.01 15.41
C GLU A 66 -8.54 8.26 16.08
N TYR A 67 -8.95 9.45 15.64
CA TYR A 67 -8.60 10.72 16.28
C TYR A 67 -9.00 10.73 17.76
N GLU A 68 -10.24 10.34 18.06
CA GLU A 68 -10.76 10.30 19.42
C GLU A 68 -9.94 9.35 20.31
N ARG A 69 -9.51 8.20 19.76
CA ARG A 69 -8.62 7.24 20.42
C ARG A 69 -7.25 7.86 20.70
N LEU A 70 -6.64 8.50 19.70
CA LEU A 70 -5.33 9.13 19.80
C LEU A 70 -5.32 10.29 20.81
N SER A 71 -6.27 11.21 20.68
CA SER A 71 -6.44 12.37 21.55
C SER A 71 -6.64 11.98 23.02
N LYS A 72 -7.52 11.02 23.30
CA LYS A 72 -7.72 10.51 24.67
C LYS A 72 -6.46 9.83 25.22
N GLY A 73 -5.80 9.01 24.41
CA GLY A 73 -4.55 8.36 24.83
C GLY A 73 -3.47 9.37 25.20
N TYR A 74 -3.36 10.46 24.44
CA TYR A 74 -2.45 11.57 24.75
C TYR A 74 -2.87 12.32 26.02
N ALA A 75 -4.15 12.69 26.15
CA ALA A 75 -4.67 13.42 27.31
C ALA A 75 -4.51 12.66 28.63
N TYR A 76 -4.61 11.33 28.60
CA TYR A 76 -4.37 10.47 29.76
C TYR A 76 -2.90 10.06 29.95
N GLY A 77 -1.99 10.52 29.10
CA GLY A 77 -0.56 10.19 29.17
C GLY A 77 -0.24 8.72 28.87
N LEU A 78 -1.15 8.01 28.19
CA LEU A 78 -0.98 6.60 27.82
C LEU A 78 -0.08 6.40 26.59
N GLN A 79 -0.05 7.39 25.71
CA GLN A 79 0.78 7.36 24.49
C GLN A 79 1.23 8.77 24.10
N LYS A 80 2.43 8.87 23.52
CA LYS A 80 2.96 10.09 22.92
C LYS A 80 3.58 9.72 21.57
N ILE A 81 3.18 10.43 20.53
CA ILE A 81 3.78 10.32 19.20
C ILE A 81 5.00 11.24 19.18
N TYR A 82 6.20 10.66 19.09
CA TYR A 82 7.45 11.44 19.01
C TYR A 82 7.72 11.87 17.57
N GLU A 83 7.51 10.95 16.63
CA GLU A 83 7.64 11.19 15.20
C GLU A 83 6.44 10.65 14.42
N LEU A 84 6.18 11.31 13.29
CA LEU A 84 5.30 10.81 12.25
C LEU A 84 5.96 11.11 10.91
N VAL A 85 6.34 10.08 10.17
CA VAL A 85 7.09 10.18 8.91
C VAL A 85 6.27 9.60 7.76
N ILE A 86 6.18 10.33 6.66
CA ILE A 86 5.53 9.90 5.42
C ILE A 86 6.62 9.53 4.41
N ASN A 87 6.57 8.29 3.90
CA ASN A 87 7.39 7.87 2.77
C ASN A 87 6.89 8.53 1.47
N ASN A 88 7.54 9.61 1.07
CA ASN A 88 7.25 10.39 -0.13
C ASN A 88 8.57 11.05 -0.60
N ASP A 89 8.61 11.57 -1.83
CA ASP A 89 9.73 12.35 -2.36
C ASP A 89 9.22 13.76 -2.74
N PRO A 90 9.37 14.78 -1.87
CA PRO A 90 10.13 14.80 -0.62
C PRO A 90 9.47 14.06 0.54
N CYS A 91 10.27 13.61 1.51
CA CYS A 91 9.84 12.92 2.72
C CYS A 91 9.36 13.94 3.75
N TYR A 92 8.17 13.75 4.31
CA TYR A 92 7.59 14.67 5.29
C TYR A 92 7.66 14.08 6.69
N ALA A 93 8.05 14.90 7.67
CA ALA A 93 8.10 14.51 9.05
C ALA A 93 7.51 15.59 9.97
N TYR A 94 6.71 15.18 10.94
CA TYR A 94 6.06 16.08 11.88
C TYR A 94 6.73 16.02 13.25
N LEU A 95 7.09 17.19 13.77
CA LEU A 95 7.69 17.40 15.08
C LEU A 95 6.66 18.01 16.02
N LEU A 96 6.53 17.45 17.22
CA LEU A 96 5.63 18.00 18.24
C LEU A 96 6.22 19.27 18.87
N ASP A 97 5.44 20.34 18.93
CA ASP A 97 5.87 21.68 19.39
C ASP A 97 6.32 21.76 20.86
N ASN A 98 5.86 20.82 21.70
CA ASN A 98 6.18 20.77 23.13
C ASN A 98 7.40 19.90 23.47
N ASN A 99 8.09 19.38 22.47
CA ASN A 99 9.31 18.61 22.68
C ASN A 99 10.46 19.50 23.16
N SER A 100 11.36 18.94 23.96
CA SER A 100 12.59 19.65 24.30
C SER A 100 13.51 19.77 23.07
N PHE A 101 14.45 20.71 23.09
CA PHE A 101 15.42 20.84 21.99
C PHE A 101 16.20 19.54 21.74
N THR A 102 16.57 18.83 22.81
CA THR A 102 17.24 17.52 22.72
C THR A 102 16.33 16.46 22.08
N ASP A 103 15.04 16.45 22.43
CA ASP A 103 14.06 15.54 21.82
C ASP A 103 13.89 15.84 20.33
N HIS A 104 13.90 17.11 19.92
CA HIS A 104 13.88 17.47 18.50
C HIS A 104 15.10 16.95 17.75
N LYS A 105 16.31 17.09 18.30
CA LYS A 105 17.53 16.53 17.68
C LYS A 105 17.44 15.00 17.57
N LEU A 106 16.97 14.33 18.62
CA LEU A 106 16.77 12.88 18.63
C LEU A 106 15.79 12.45 17.54
N VAL A 107 14.63 13.11 17.45
CA VAL A 107 13.61 12.82 16.45
C VAL A 107 14.15 13.08 15.05
N MET A 108 14.83 14.20 14.80
CA MET A 108 15.43 14.49 13.49
C MET A 108 16.40 13.38 13.06
N ALA A 109 17.28 12.94 13.96
CA ALA A 109 18.21 11.86 13.68
C ALA A 109 17.48 10.53 13.41
N HIS A 110 16.40 10.26 14.14
CA HIS A 110 15.56 9.08 13.95
C HIS A 110 14.86 9.09 12.58
N VAL A 111 14.29 10.23 12.19
CA VAL A 111 13.62 10.43 10.90
C VAL A 111 14.57 10.21 9.73
N TYR A 112 15.83 10.64 9.80
CA TYR A 112 16.79 10.34 8.75
C TYR A 112 17.07 8.84 8.63
N GLY A 113 17.12 8.12 9.74
CA GLY A 113 17.18 6.66 9.74
C GLY A 113 15.96 6.03 9.06
N HIS A 114 14.75 6.49 9.38
CA HIS A 114 13.53 6.02 8.68
C HIS A 114 13.56 6.31 7.18
N CYS A 115 13.97 7.53 6.79
CA CYS A 115 13.98 7.93 5.39
C CYS A 115 14.99 7.12 4.57
N ASP A 116 16.17 6.85 5.14
CA ASP A 116 17.15 5.93 4.55
C ASP A 116 16.58 4.51 4.42
N PHE A 117 15.92 4.02 5.47
CA PHE A 117 15.26 2.72 5.44
C PHE A 117 14.21 2.64 4.32
N PHE A 118 13.33 3.64 4.21
CA PHE A 118 12.32 3.69 3.15
C PHE A 118 12.93 3.74 1.75
N LYS A 119 14.02 4.48 1.57
CA LYS A 119 14.66 4.63 0.26
C LYS A 119 15.42 3.37 -0.18
N CYS A 120 16.10 2.70 0.74
CA CYS A 120 17.01 1.60 0.43
C CYS A 120 16.41 0.21 0.60
N ASN A 121 15.25 0.07 1.25
CA ASN A 121 14.64 -1.24 1.49
C ASN A 121 13.86 -1.73 0.26
N ALA A 122 14.10 -2.99 -0.13
CA ALA A 122 13.48 -3.62 -1.29
C ALA A 122 11.93 -3.66 -1.22
N TRP A 123 11.34 -3.74 -0.02
CA TRP A 123 9.89 -3.75 0.15
C TRP A 123 9.22 -2.42 -0.22
N PHE A 124 9.97 -1.31 -0.16
CA PHE A 124 9.47 0.02 -0.49
C PHE A 124 9.78 0.43 -1.94
N ALA A 125 10.50 -0.41 -2.70
CA ALA A 125 10.92 -0.09 -4.06
C ALA A 125 9.75 0.18 -5.02
N GLU A 126 8.65 -0.56 -4.85
CA GLU A 126 7.43 -0.45 -5.65
C GLU A 126 6.40 0.51 -5.03
N THR A 127 6.72 1.16 -3.90
CA THR A 127 5.82 2.13 -3.26
C THR A 127 5.85 3.45 -4.04
N PRO A 128 4.68 4.03 -4.39
CA PRO A 128 4.64 5.30 -5.09
C PRO A 128 5.18 6.44 -4.21
N ARG A 129 5.96 7.33 -4.83
CA ARG A 129 6.68 8.43 -4.14
C ARG A 129 5.92 9.75 -4.08
N ASN A 130 4.73 9.81 -4.68
CA ASN A 130 3.84 10.96 -4.75
C ASN A 130 2.51 10.70 -4.01
N MET A 131 2.54 9.86 -2.96
CA MET A 131 1.33 9.36 -2.32
C MET A 131 0.50 10.49 -1.66
N ILE A 132 1.13 11.61 -1.29
CA ILE A 132 0.38 12.78 -0.78
C ILE A 132 -0.63 13.28 -1.81
N ASP A 133 -0.23 13.38 -3.07
CA ASP A 133 -1.10 13.84 -4.16
C ASP A 133 -2.13 12.76 -4.53
N GLU A 134 -1.73 11.49 -4.55
CA GLU A 134 -2.64 10.37 -4.84
C GLU A 134 -3.75 10.26 -3.79
N MET A 135 -3.43 10.34 -2.50
CA MET A 135 -4.42 10.33 -1.41
C MET A 135 -5.40 11.51 -1.50
N ALA A 136 -4.90 12.69 -1.87
CA ALA A 136 -5.76 13.85 -2.12
C ALA A 136 -6.68 13.65 -3.33
N ASN A 137 -6.17 13.04 -4.41
CA ASN A 137 -6.94 12.67 -5.59
C ASN A 137 -8.02 11.63 -5.26
N HIS A 138 -7.70 10.59 -4.50
CA HIS A 138 -8.65 9.60 -3.99
C HIS A 138 -9.77 10.27 -3.20
N GLY A 139 -9.41 11.14 -2.26
CA GLY A 139 -10.38 11.89 -1.46
C GLY A 139 -11.30 12.75 -2.31
N ASN A 140 -10.78 13.41 -3.35
CA ASN A 140 -11.60 14.21 -4.27
C ASN A 140 -12.55 13.35 -5.12
N ARG A 141 -12.12 12.18 -5.59
CA ARG A 141 -12.97 11.25 -6.35
C ARG A 141 -14.08 10.68 -5.49
N ILE A 142 -13.76 10.26 -4.27
CA ILE A 142 -14.75 9.75 -3.31
C ILE A 142 -15.79 10.83 -2.96
N ARG A 143 -15.36 12.08 -2.72
CA ARG A 143 -16.28 13.21 -2.53
C ARG A 143 -17.25 13.39 -3.71
N ARG A 144 -16.75 13.33 -4.95
CA ARG A 144 -17.60 13.39 -6.15
C ARG A 144 -18.60 12.24 -6.23
N TYR A 145 -18.24 11.05 -5.76
CA TYR A 145 -19.17 9.92 -5.68
C TYR A 145 -20.21 10.11 -4.60
N MET A 146 -19.83 10.62 -3.42
CA MET A 146 -20.77 10.97 -2.36
C MET A 146 -21.79 12.02 -2.83
N ASP A 147 -21.35 13.04 -3.57
CA ASP A 147 -22.24 14.08 -4.11
C ASP A 147 -23.25 13.52 -5.12
N ARG A 148 -22.89 12.44 -5.84
CA ARG A 148 -23.72 11.84 -6.90
C ARG A 148 -24.65 10.73 -6.42
N PHE A 149 -24.16 9.88 -5.52
CA PHE A 149 -24.84 8.66 -5.07
C PHE A 149 -25.34 8.75 -3.63
N GLY A 150 -24.95 9.80 -2.90
CA GLY A 150 -25.28 9.97 -1.49
C GLY A 150 -24.14 9.50 -0.59
N VAL A 151 -24.00 10.19 0.56
CA VAL A 151 -22.95 9.92 1.55
C VAL A 151 -23.08 8.49 2.09
N GLU A 152 -24.30 8.08 2.49
CA GLU A 152 -24.54 6.76 3.08
C GLU A 152 -24.26 5.60 2.12
N GLU A 153 -24.65 5.69 0.83
CA GLU A 153 -24.42 4.59 -0.14
C GLU A 153 -22.91 4.36 -0.35
N VAL A 154 -22.16 5.46 -0.46
CA VAL A 154 -20.71 5.40 -0.69
C VAL A 154 -19.96 4.97 0.58
N GLU A 155 -20.32 5.51 1.74
CA GLU A 155 -19.69 5.16 3.01
C GLU A 155 -19.91 3.68 3.38
N ASN A 156 -21.13 3.16 3.24
CA ASN A 156 -21.42 1.73 3.47
C ASN A 156 -20.58 0.83 2.55
N PHE A 157 -20.37 1.24 1.29
CA PHE A 157 -19.52 0.49 0.38
C PHE A 157 -18.04 0.54 0.77
N ILE A 158 -17.55 1.70 1.23
CA ILE A 158 -16.19 1.84 1.78
C ILE A 158 -16.03 0.95 3.00
N ASP A 159 -16.99 0.93 3.94
CA ASP A 159 -16.97 0.04 5.11
C ASP A 159 -16.82 -1.44 4.71
N CYS A 160 -17.55 -1.88 3.69
CA CYS A 160 -17.39 -3.23 3.13
C CYS A 160 -15.98 -3.46 2.59
N CYS A 161 -15.41 -2.49 1.84
CA CYS A 161 -14.06 -2.60 1.30
C CYS A 161 -12.99 -2.63 2.40
N LEU A 162 -13.14 -1.80 3.44
CA LEU A 162 -12.19 -1.74 4.56
C LEU A 162 -12.21 -3.02 5.40
N SER A 163 -13.31 -3.77 5.43
CA SER A 163 -13.37 -5.07 6.11
C SER A 163 -12.45 -6.15 5.49
N ILE A 164 -12.00 -5.93 4.25
CA ILE A 164 -11.15 -6.85 3.48
C ILE A 164 -9.83 -6.21 3.04
N GLU A 165 -9.47 -5.04 3.56
CA GLU A 165 -8.28 -4.28 3.15
C GLU A 165 -6.97 -5.06 3.36
N ASP A 166 -6.92 -5.90 4.39
CA ASP A 166 -5.77 -6.73 4.72
C ASP A 166 -5.66 -8.01 3.87
N LEU A 167 -6.68 -8.31 3.04
CA LEU A 167 -6.74 -9.53 2.21
C LEU A 167 -6.09 -9.32 0.83
N ILE A 168 -4.95 -8.63 0.81
CA ILE A 168 -4.12 -8.40 -0.38
C ILE A 168 -2.94 -9.37 -0.42
N ASP A 169 -2.44 -9.66 -1.62
CA ASP A 169 -1.19 -10.41 -1.76
C ASP A 169 0.00 -9.44 -1.71
N ILE A 170 0.71 -9.41 -0.59
CA ILE A 170 1.86 -8.52 -0.35
C ILE A 170 3.00 -8.71 -1.36
N TYR A 171 3.10 -9.90 -1.97
CA TYR A 171 4.13 -10.20 -2.96
C TYR A 171 3.73 -9.76 -4.38
N SER A 172 2.44 -9.43 -4.59
CA SER A 172 1.89 -9.07 -5.90
C SER A 172 2.67 -7.97 -6.62
N PRO A 173 3.13 -6.87 -5.96
CA PRO A 173 3.90 -5.82 -6.64
C PRO A 173 5.22 -6.31 -7.24
N PHE A 174 5.85 -7.33 -6.62
CA PHE A 174 7.13 -7.90 -7.07
C PHE A 174 6.96 -9.01 -8.11
N ILE A 175 5.75 -9.54 -8.26
CA ILE A 175 5.45 -10.61 -9.20
C ILE A 175 4.94 -9.95 -10.48
N ARG A 176 5.69 -10.07 -11.58
CA ARG A 176 5.17 -9.78 -12.92
C ARG A 176 4.13 -10.83 -13.28
N ARG A 177 2.89 -10.61 -12.82
CA ARG A 177 1.75 -11.33 -13.37
C ARG A 177 1.60 -10.85 -14.81
N PRO A 178 1.37 -11.74 -15.78
CA PRO A 178 0.90 -11.29 -17.08
C PRO A 178 -0.29 -10.38 -16.80
N GLU A 179 -0.24 -9.14 -17.27
CA GLU A 179 -1.44 -8.32 -17.36
C GLU A 179 -2.43 -9.18 -18.13
N LEU A 180 -3.37 -9.79 -17.42
CA LEU A 180 -4.49 -10.48 -18.05
C LEU A 180 -5.33 -9.36 -18.63
N ASP A 181 -4.98 -9.00 -19.87
CA ASP A 181 -5.61 -8.08 -20.77
C ASP A 181 -6.78 -7.31 -20.15
N SER A 182 -6.55 -6.03 -19.88
CA SER A 182 -7.64 -5.04 -19.76
C SER A 182 -8.57 -5.02 -20.99
N ALA A 183 -8.20 -5.72 -22.07
CA ALA A 183 -9.01 -6.04 -23.25
C ALA A 183 -10.02 -7.21 -23.06
N ARG A 184 -10.04 -7.93 -21.93
CA ARG A 184 -11.11 -8.92 -21.61
C ARG A 184 -12.38 -8.29 -21.03
N ARG A 185 -12.48 -6.96 -21.03
CA ARG A 185 -13.76 -6.27 -20.97
C ARG A 185 -14.45 -6.51 -22.32
N PHE A 186 -15.57 -7.23 -22.33
CA PHE A 186 -16.36 -7.69 -23.47
C PHE A 186 -16.04 -9.12 -23.96
N GLY A 187 -16.89 -10.06 -23.52
CA GLY A 187 -17.77 -10.75 -24.47
C GLY A 187 -17.37 -12.10 -25.03
N ASP A 188 -16.08 -12.43 -25.16
CA ASP A 188 -15.69 -13.71 -25.76
C ASP A 188 -14.93 -14.62 -24.78
N PRO A 189 -15.40 -15.86 -24.55
CA PRO A 189 -14.58 -16.89 -23.92
C PRO A 189 -13.30 -17.06 -24.73
N PRO A 190 -12.12 -17.17 -24.09
CA PRO A 190 -10.91 -17.55 -24.82
C PRO A 190 -11.16 -18.91 -25.47
N GLU A 191 -11.12 -18.97 -26.80
CA GLU A 191 -11.06 -20.25 -27.53
C GLU A 191 -9.89 -21.04 -26.93
N PRO A 192 -10.13 -22.27 -26.44
CA PRO A 192 -9.04 -23.08 -25.93
C PRO A 192 -8.04 -23.29 -27.06
N PRO A 193 -6.72 -23.17 -26.79
CA PRO A 193 -5.73 -23.54 -27.79
C PRO A 193 -5.99 -24.99 -28.19
N ASP A 194 -6.15 -25.24 -29.49
CA ASP A 194 -6.19 -26.57 -30.09
C ASP A 194 -4.82 -27.24 -29.90
N GLU A 195 -4.51 -27.66 -28.67
CA GLU A 195 -3.33 -28.46 -28.39
C GLU A 195 -3.62 -29.89 -28.84
N PRO A 196 -2.92 -30.41 -29.87
CA PRO A 196 -3.15 -31.76 -30.36
C PRO A 196 -2.95 -32.76 -29.23
N THR A 197 -3.87 -33.72 -29.13
CA THR A 197 -3.79 -34.82 -28.16
C THR A 197 -2.38 -35.44 -28.23
N PRO A 198 -1.70 -35.68 -27.08
CA PRO A 198 -0.31 -36.11 -27.06
C PRO A 198 -0.20 -37.47 -27.75
N ARG A 199 0.25 -37.44 -29.00
CA ARG A 199 0.56 -38.61 -29.80
C ARG A 199 2.03 -38.91 -29.63
N PHE A 200 2.36 -40.16 -29.32
CA PHE A 200 3.75 -40.58 -29.35
C PHE A 200 4.22 -40.60 -30.81
N GLN A 201 5.40 -40.05 -31.09
CA GLN A 201 5.96 -40.06 -32.44
C GLN A 201 6.24 -41.50 -32.87
N ALA A 202 5.51 -41.98 -33.89
CA ALA A 202 5.60 -43.34 -34.41
C ALA A 202 5.75 -43.33 -35.94
N LYS A 203 6.45 -44.34 -36.49
CA LYS A 203 6.45 -44.60 -37.94
C LYS A 203 5.07 -45.10 -38.37
N SER A 204 4.62 -44.77 -39.59
CA SER A 204 3.25 -45.03 -40.10
C SER A 204 2.72 -46.46 -39.89
N HIS A 205 3.58 -47.49 -39.90
CA HIS A 205 3.19 -48.89 -39.67
C HIS A 205 3.07 -49.28 -38.18
N MET A 206 3.72 -48.55 -37.27
CA MET A 206 3.67 -48.80 -35.83
C MET A 206 2.65 -47.93 -35.10
N ASP A 207 2.12 -46.89 -35.77
CA ASP A 207 1.16 -45.94 -35.19
C ASP A 207 -0.11 -46.63 -34.61
N PRO A 208 -0.71 -47.65 -35.24
CA PRO A 208 -1.87 -48.34 -34.68
C PRO A 208 -1.59 -49.12 -33.39
N TYR A 209 -0.33 -49.53 -33.17
CA TYR A 209 0.10 -50.27 -31.98
C TYR A 209 0.62 -49.37 -30.87
N ILE A 210 1.23 -48.23 -31.24
CA ILE A 210 1.78 -47.24 -30.31
C ILE A 210 0.70 -46.27 -29.83
N ASN A 211 -0.25 -45.90 -30.70
CA ASN A 211 -1.38 -45.04 -30.39
C ASN A 211 -2.71 -45.74 -30.73
N PRO A 212 -3.12 -46.78 -29.97
CA PRO A 212 -4.40 -47.45 -30.21
C PRO A 212 -5.58 -46.46 -30.18
N PRO A 213 -6.58 -46.58 -31.08
CA PRO A 213 -7.74 -45.68 -31.10
C PRO A 213 -8.49 -45.59 -29.75
N GLU A 214 -8.56 -46.71 -29.01
CA GLU A 214 -9.17 -46.76 -27.67
C GLU A 214 -8.37 -45.96 -26.63
N TRP A 215 -7.04 -45.97 -26.73
CA TRP A 215 -6.18 -45.18 -25.84
C TRP A 215 -6.34 -43.68 -26.11
N ILE A 216 -6.41 -43.28 -27.39
CA ILE A 216 -6.66 -41.89 -27.79
C ILE A 216 -8.04 -41.43 -27.32
N ALA A 217 -9.09 -42.24 -27.51
CA ALA A 217 -10.44 -41.93 -27.07
C ALA A 217 -10.51 -41.74 -25.54
N ARG A 218 -9.87 -42.63 -24.76
CA ARG A 218 -9.82 -42.53 -23.31
C ARG A 218 -9.04 -41.30 -22.82
N GLN A 219 -7.98 -40.91 -23.51
CA GLN A 219 -7.24 -39.67 -23.23
C GLN A 219 -8.07 -38.43 -23.58
N ALA A 220 -8.83 -38.46 -24.67
CA ALA A 220 -9.74 -37.38 -25.06
C ALA A 220 -10.88 -37.21 -24.04
N GLU A 221 -11.52 -38.30 -23.61
CA GLU A 221 -12.54 -38.27 -22.55
C GLU A 221 -11.97 -37.75 -21.22
N LYS A 222 -10.77 -38.20 -20.84
CA LYS A 222 -10.11 -37.73 -19.62
C LYS A 222 -9.79 -36.23 -19.69
N ARG A 223 -9.31 -35.73 -20.83
CA ARG A 223 -9.11 -34.29 -21.06
C ARG A 223 -10.42 -33.51 -21.02
N GLN A 224 -11.48 -34.01 -21.64
CA GLN A 224 -12.80 -33.38 -21.58
C GLN A 224 -13.31 -33.29 -20.13
N GLN A 225 -13.13 -34.34 -19.33
CA GLN A 225 -13.49 -34.32 -17.91
C GLN A 225 -12.60 -33.38 -17.09
N GLU A 226 -11.29 -33.34 -17.37
CA GLU A 226 -10.35 -32.40 -16.73
C GLU A 226 -10.67 -30.94 -17.10
N GLN A 227 -11.07 -30.68 -18.34
CA GLN A 227 -11.46 -29.36 -18.82
C GLN A 227 -12.81 -28.92 -18.27
N GLN A 228 -13.80 -29.82 -18.22
CA GLN A 228 -15.07 -29.56 -17.51
C GLN A 228 -14.84 -29.26 -16.04
N ARG A 229 -13.99 -30.03 -15.34
CA ARG A 229 -13.62 -29.75 -13.94
C ARG A 229 -12.84 -28.44 -13.78
N ALA A 230 -12.03 -28.05 -14.76
CA ALA A 230 -11.30 -26.80 -14.76
C ALA A 230 -12.21 -25.60 -15.00
N ASP A 231 -13.23 -25.75 -15.85
CA ASP A 231 -14.26 -24.73 -16.08
C ASP A 231 -15.24 -24.61 -14.90
N GLU A 232 -15.46 -25.70 -14.15
CA GLU A 232 -16.20 -25.68 -12.87
C GLU A 232 -15.40 -25.02 -11.73
N ARG A 233 -14.06 -24.98 -11.80
CA ARG A 233 -13.21 -24.34 -10.78
C ARG A 233 -13.09 -22.85 -11.03
N PHE A 234 -13.78 -22.07 -10.20
CA PHE A 234 -13.71 -20.61 -10.20
C PHE A 234 -13.12 -20.10 -8.88
N PRO A 235 -11.99 -19.35 -8.90
CA PRO A 235 -11.12 -19.06 -10.04
C PRO A 235 -10.32 -20.29 -10.52
N ARG A 236 -9.88 -20.26 -11.79
CA ARG A 236 -9.09 -21.35 -12.42
C ARG A 236 -7.79 -21.66 -11.65
N GLU A 237 -7.16 -20.61 -11.12
CA GLU A 237 -6.02 -20.70 -10.23
C GLU A 237 -6.31 -20.00 -8.90
N PRO A 238 -5.81 -20.51 -7.76
CA PRO A 238 -5.98 -19.85 -6.47
C PRO A 238 -5.32 -18.46 -6.46
N ILE A 239 -6.12 -17.44 -6.20
CA ILE A 239 -5.67 -16.05 -6.09
C ILE A 239 -5.65 -15.67 -4.61
N ARG A 240 -4.51 -15.19 -4.11
CA ARG A 240 -4.36 -14.71 -2.72
C ARG A 240 -4.95 -13.32 -2.49
N ASP A 241 -4.89 -12.46 -3.50
CA ASP A 241 -5.38 -11.08 -3.45
C ASP A 241 -6.90 -11.04 -3.67
N VAL A 242 -7.65 -10.94 -2.58
CA VAL A 242 -9.11 -10.94 -2.58
C VAL A 242 -9.64 -9.64 -3.19
N MET A 243 -9.03 -8.50 -2.89
CA MET A 243 -9.46 -7.21 -3.47
C MET A 243 -9.30 -7.23 -5.00
N TRP A 244 -8.17 -7.74 -5.51
CA TRP A 244 -7.96 -7.90 -6.95
C TRP A 244 -8.94 -8.90 -7.56
N PHE A 245 -9.21 -10.02 -6.89
CA PHE A 245 -10.21 -10.99 -7.35
C PHE A 245 -11.59 -10.32 -7.51
N LEU A 246 -12.02 -9.53 -6.53
CA LEU A 246 -13.29 -8.81 -6.60
C LEU A 246 -13.29 -7.74 -7.70
N LEU A 247 -12.18 -7.02 -7.91
CA LEU A 247 -12.05 -6.06 -9.02
C LEU A 247 -12.27 -6.71 -10.40
N GLN A 248 -11.87 -7.98 -10.56
CA GLN A 248 -12.00 -8.69 -11.83
C GLN A 248 -13.36 -9.37 -12.02
N HIS A 249 -13.97 -9.85 -10.94
CA HIS A 249 -15.06 -10.81 -11.03
C HIS A 249 -16.37 -10.36 -10.37
N ALA A 250 -16.33 -9.40 -9.44
CA ALA A 250 -17.53 -8.97 -8.76
C ALA A 250 -18.40 -8.09 -9.69
N PRO A 251 -19.74 -8.21 -9.64
CA PRO A 251 -20.66 -7.41 -10.44
C PRO A 251 -20.81 -5.99 -9.86
N LEU A 252 -19.71 -5.23 -9.81
CA LEU A 252 -19.64 -3.90 -9.23
C LEU A 252 -19.96 -2.81 -10.26
N LYS A 253 -20.61 -1.72 -9.81
CA LYS A 253 -20.79 -0.51 -10.61
C LYS A 253 -19.43 0.14 -10.89
N SER A 254 -19.34 0.98 -11.91
CA SER A 254 -18.10 1.67 -12.28
C SER A 254 -17.46 2.47 -11.14
N TRP A 255 -18.26 3.15 -10.32
CA TRP A 255 -17.77 3.91 -9.16
C TRP A 255 -17.34 3.00 -7.99
N GLN A 256 -17.96 1.83 -7.84
CA GLN A 256 -17.59 0.84 -6.83
C GLN A 256 -16.26 0.17 -7.16
N LEU A 257 -16.06 -0.18 -8.44
CA LEU A 257 -14.76 -0.66 -8.94
C LEU A 257 -13.66 0.36 -8.67
N ASP A 258 -13.97 1.64 -8.90
CA ASP A 258 -13.02 2.72 -8.70
C ASP A 258 -12.61 2.89 -7.23
N ILE A 259 -13.60 2.90 -6.32
CA ILE A 259 -13.33 2.95 -4.87
C ILE A 259 -12.51 1.75 -4.41
N LEU A 260 -12.86 0.54 -4.86
CA LEU A 260 -12.13 -0.66 -4.49
C LEU A 260 -10.69 -0.64 -5.01
N SER A 261 -10.45 -0.07 -6.21
CA SER A 261 -9.09 0.11 -6.76
C SER A 261 -8.29 1.08 -5.91
N MET A 262 -8.85 2.26 -5.60
CA MET A 262 -8.19 3.27 -4.78
C MET A 262 -7.82 2.70 -3.40
N LEU A 263 -8.75 2.05 -2.70
CA LEU A 263 -8.47 1.46 -1.39
C LEU A 263 -7.43 0.32 -1.44
N ARG A 264 -7.42 -0.46 -2.54
CA ARG A 264 -6.39 -1.48 -2.76
C ARG A 264 -5.01 -0.84 -2.94
N GLU A 265 -4.91 0.23 -3.72
CA GLU A 265 -3.65 0.98 -3.92
C GLU A 265 -3.14 1.56 -2.58
N GLU A 266 -4.04 2.09 -1.74
CA GLU A 266 -3.68 2.54 -0.40
C GLU A 266 -3.21 1.41 0.51
N ALA A 267 -3.87 0.24 0.48
CA ALA A 267 -3.46 -0.93 1.24
C ALA A 267 -2.04 -1.40 0.84
N TYR A 268 -1.72 -1.37 -0.45
CA TYR A 268 -0.36 -1.64 -0.93
C TYR A 268 0.66 -0.61 -0.48
N TYR A 269 0.27 0.66 -0.38
CA TYR A 269 1.16 1.70 0.14
C TYR A 269 1.53 1.47 1.62
N PHE A 270 0.60 0.99 2.45
CA PHE A 270 0.85 0.76 3.89
C PHE A 270 1.43 -0.63 4.23
N SER A 271 1.33 -1.58 3.31
CA SER A 271 1.75 -2.96 3.56
C SER A 271 3.23 -3.08 3.95
N PRO A 272 4.18 -2.45 3.24
CA PRO A 272 5.60 -2.50 3.62
C PRO A 272 5.87 -2.00 5.04
N GLN A 273 5.25 -0.88 5.45
CA GLN A 273 5.40 -0.27 6.78
C GLN A 273 4.94 -1.24 7.86
N GLY A 274 3.82 -1.94 7.64
CA GLY A 274 3.34 -2.98 8.54
C GLY A 274 4.30 -4.17 8.63
N GLN A 275 4.77 -4.67 7.48
CA GLN A 275 5.65 -5.84 7.40
C GLN A 275 7.04 -5.60 8.01
N THR A 276 7.62 -4.43 7.77
CA THR A 276 9.00 -4.11 8.17
C THR A 276 9.09 -3.28 9.44
N LYS A 277 7.99 -3.07 10.17
CA LYS A 277 7.93 -2.14 11.30
C LYS A 277 9.09 -2.30 12.29
N ILE A 278 9.33 -3.51 12.78
CA ILE A 278 10.39 -3.78 13.77
C ILE A 278 11.78 -3.43 13.21
N MET A 279 12.03 -3.76 11.95
CA MET A 279 13.32 -3.49 11.30
C MET A 279 13.52 -1.99 11.05
N ASN A 280 12.46 -1.29 10.65
CA ASN A 280 12.47 0.16 10.44
C ASN A 280 12.75 0.91 11.74
N GLU A 281 11.99 0.63 12.81
CA GLU A 281 12.20 1.22 14.13
C GLU A 281 13.58 0.90 14.69
N GLY A 282 14.06 -0.33 14.51
CA GLY A 282 15.39 -0.75 14.94
C GLY A 282 16.51 0.00 14.21
N TRP A 283 16.37 0.21 12.90
CA TRP A 283 17.34 0.93 12.09
C TRP A 283 17.39 2.42 12.47
N ALA A 284 16.23 3.06 12.59
CA ALA A 284 16.14 4.45 13.03
C ALA A 284 16.66 4.64 14.47
N SER A 285 16.39 3.68 15.36
CA SER A 285 16.92 3.68 16.73
C SER A 285 18.43 3.49 16.79
N TYR A 286 19.00 2.66 15.92
CA TYR A 286 20.45 2.53 15.84
C TYR A 286 21.11 3.85 15.44
N TRP A 287 20.58 4.53 14.42
CA TRP A 287 21.15 5.76 13.91
C TRP A 287 20.94 6.95 14.84
N HIS A 288 19.75 7.13 15.42
CA HIS A 288 19.57 8.23 16.36
C HIS A 288 20.50 8.11 17.58
N SER A 289 20.81 6.89 18.00
CA SER A 289 21.62 6.64 19.20
C SER A 289 23.08 6.88 18.86
N THR A 290 23.51 6.40 17.69
CA THR A 290 24.86 6.61 17.18
C THR A 290 25.16 8.09 16.94
N ILE A 291 24.24 8.83 16.33
CA ILE A 291 24.41 10.27 16.08
C ILE A 291 24.42 11.04 17.39
N MET A 292 23.42 10.83 18.27
CA MET A 292 23.26 11.59 19.52
C MET A 292 24.32 11.29 20.60
N THR A 293 25.09 10.21 20.49
CA THR A 293 26.11 9.83 21.49
C THR A 293 27.54 10.10 21.03
N ARG A 294 27.77 10.34 19.74
CA ARG A 294 29.11 10.52 19.17
C ARG A 294 29.42 11.95 18.75
N HIS A 295 28.41 12.81 18.69
CA HIS A 295 28.48 14.23 18.34
C HIS A 295 27.61 15.03 19.31
#